data_AF-A0A1R1PJY5-F1
#
_entry.id   AF-A0A1R1PJY5-F1
#
_cell.length_a   1.000
_cell.length_b   1.000
_cell.length_c   1.000
_cell.angle_alpha   90.00
_cell.angle_beta   90.00
_cell.angle_gamma   90.00
#
_symmetry.space_group_name_H-M   'P 1'
#
loop_
_entity.id
_entity.type
_entity.pdbx_description
1 polymer ?
#
loop_
_entity_poly.entity_id
_entity_poly.type
_entity_poly.pdbx_seq_one_letter_code
_entity_poly.pdbx_strand_id
1 'polypeptide(L)'
;MEIEMSATNESREQEEVSAFNEETGEINWDCPCLGGMAHGTCGEEFKAAFSCFVYSTGEPKGMECIDAFQAMQDCFRAHPEEYSSQLNDEESDEDQQKEDNQELQEQEVLDEKIEKESSLDETK
;
A
#
# COMPACT_ATOMS: atom_id res chain seq x y z
N MET A 1 -27.89 3.35 37.50
CA MET A 1 -26.68 2.50 37.56
C MET A 1 -26.22 2.40 36.14
N GLU A 2 -25.60 3.48 35.67
CA GLU A 2 -25.04 3.61 34.34
C GLU A 2 -23.57 3.22 34.50
N ILE A 3 -23.19 2.10 33.90
CA ILE A 3 -21.79 1.70 33.83
C ILE A 3 -21.25 2.34 32.56
N GLU A 4 -20.42 3.35 32.76
CA GLU A 4 -19.77 4.11 31.71
C GLU A 4 -18.83 3.22 30.90
N MET A 5 -19.01 3.28 29.58
CA MET A 5 -18.07 2.76 28.60
C MET A 5 -16.93 3.78 28.50
N SER A 6 -16.00 3.74 29.45
CA SER A 6 -14.77 4.54 29.34
C SER A 6 -13.88 3.88 28.29
N ALA A 7 -13.98 4.41 27.08
CA ALA A 7 -13.10 4.15 25.97
C ALA A 7 -11.64 4.23 26.43
N THR A 8 -10.95 3.10 26.44
CA THR A 8 -9.50 3.07 26.42
C THR A 8 -9.08 3.68 25.10
N ASN A 9 -8.74 4.96 25.17
CA ASN A 9 -7.96 5.70 24.20
C ASN A 9 -6.56 5.06 24.15
N GLU A 10 -6.44 3.97 23.39
CA GLU A 10 -5.18 3.48 22.89
C GLU A 10 -5.17 3.80 21.41
N SER A 11 -4.63 4.97 21.08
CA SER A 11 -3.94 5.17 19.82
C SER A 11 -3.07 3.94 19.63
N ARG A 12 -3.46 3.02 18.75
CA ARG A 12 -2.54 2.02 18.21
C ARG A 12 -1.50 2.84 17.45
N GLU A 13 -0.50 3.30 18.17
CA GLU A 13 0.82 3.49 17.61
C GLU A 13 1.13 2.13 17.00
N GLN A 14 0.96 2.07 15.68
CA GLN A 14 1.56 1.09 14.81
C GLN A 14 3.08 1.19 15.03
N GLU A 15 3.58 0.71 16.16
CA GLU A 15 4.86 0.03 16.18
C GLU A 15 4.65 -1.27 15.40
N GLU A 16 4.38 -1.10 14.10
CA GLU A 16 4.58 -2.12 13.08
C GLU A 16 5.96 -2.67 13.38
N VAL A 17 6.07 -3.99 13.53
CA VAL A 17 7.36 -4.67 13.61
C VAL A 17 7.99 -4.54 12.21
N SER A 18 8.46 -3.34 11.90
CA SER A 18 8.93 -2.93 10.60
C SER A 18 10.33 -3.47 10.44
N ALA A 19 10.63 -3.97 9.23
CA ALA A 19 12.00 -4.32 8.86
C ALA A 19 12.93 -3.10 8.91
N PHE A 20 12.37 -1.89 8.92
CA PHE A 20 13.11 -0.65 8.92
C PHE A 20 13.17 -0.03 10.31
N ASN A 21 14.38 0.37 10.70
CA ASN A 21 14.60 1.20 11.87
C ASN A 21 14.68 2.67 11.42
N GLU A 22 13.68 3.47 11.77
CA GLU A 22 13.61 4.89 11.41
C GLU A 22 14.67 5.75 12.12
N GLU A 23 15.18 5.32 13.27
CA GLU A 23 16.21 6.06 14.02
C GLU A 23 17.60 5.87 13.41
N THR A 24 17.93 4.66 12.95
CA THR A 24 19.23 4.35 12.35
C THR A 24 19.23 4.48 10.82
N GLY A 25 18.06 4.41 10.19
CA GLY A 25 17.92 4.35 8.75
C GLY A 25 18.35 3.00 8.16
N GLU A 26 18.43 1.94 8.96
CA GLU A 26 18.85 0.61 8.51
C GLU A 26 17.66 -0.32 8.28
N ILE A 27 17.71 -1.11 7.20
CA ILE A 27 16.73 -2.14 6.87
C ILE A 27 17.30 -3.52 7.23
N ASN A 28 16.60 -4.26 8.09
CA ASN A 28 16.90 -5.63 8.43
C ASN A 28 16.30 -6.60 7.38
N TRP A 29 17.10 -6.96 6.38
CA TRP A 29 16.70 -7.87 5.30
C TRP A 29 16.39 -9.30 5.75
N ASP A 30 16.86 -9.70 6.93
CA ASP A 30 16.60 -11.01 7.52
C ASP A 30 15.29 -11.04 8.35
N CYS A 31 14.56 -9.93 8.41
CA CYS A 31 13.28 -9.89 9.10
C CYS A 31 12.30 -10.89 8.45
N PRO A 32 11.68 -11.81 9.22
CA PRO A 32 10.67 -12.72 8.68
C PRO A 32 9.45 -11.97 8.10
N CYS A 33 9.27 -10.70 8.48
CA CYS A 33 8.25 -9.81 7.93
C CYS A 33 8.42 -9.51 6.43
N LEU A 34 9.64 -9.61 5.88
CA LEU A 34 9.91 -9.35 4.46
C LEU A 34 9.68 -10.56 3.54
N GLY A 35 9.11 -11.64 4.08
CA GLY A 35 8.72 -12.82 3.28
C GLY A 35 9.87 -13.53 2.58
N GLY A 36 11.12 -13.26 2.97
CA GLY A 36 12.31 -13.82 2.31
C GLY A 36 12.57 -13.30 0.90
N MET A 37 11.82 -12.31 0.41
CA MET A 37 11.95 -11.80 -0.97
C MET A 37 13.33 -11.19 -1.23
N ALA A 38 13.97 -10.64 -0.18
CA ALA A 38 15.30 -10.03 -0.23
C ALA A 38 16.45 -11.01 -0.55
N HIS A 39 16.22 -12.32 -0.50
CA HIS A 39 17.25 -13.36 -0.68
C HIS A 39 16.99 -14.29 -1.89
N GLY A 40 15.99 -13.99 -2.72
CA GLY A 40 15.68 -14.76 -3.92
C GLY A 40 16.35 -14.25 -5.20
N THR A 41 16.02 -14.88 -6.33
CA THR A 41 16.48 -14.53 -7.68
C THR A 41 16.23 -13.05 -8.03
N CYS A 42 15.11 -12.48 -7.58
CA CYS A 42 14.71 -11.08 -7.75
C CYS A 42 14.97 -10.21 -6.50
N GLY A 43 15.85 -10.67 -5.60
CA GLY A 43 16.09 -10.00 -4.32
C GLY A 43 16.78 -8.64 -4.44
N GLU A 44 17.51 -8.40 -5.53
CA GLU A 44 18.15 -7.10 -5.78
C GLU A 44 17.13 -6.04 -6.17
N GLU A 45 16.20 -6.39 -7.04
CA GLU A 45 15.07 -5.54 -7.46
C GLU A 45 14.16 -5.25 -6.27
N PHE A 46 13.86 -6.26 -5.45
CA PHE A 46 13.09 -6.09 -4.22
C PHE A 46 13.77 -5.12 -3.25
N LYS A 47 15.09 -5.29 -3.00
CA LYS A 47 15.85 -4.39 -2.13
C LYS A 47 15.84 -2.96 -2.67
N ALA A 48 15.99 -2.78 -3.98
CA ALA A 48 15.97 -1.46 -4.61
C ALA A 48 14.60 -0.78 -4.46
N ALA A 49 13.51 -1.48 -4.77
CA ALA A 49 12.15 -0.96 -4.63
C ALA A 49 11.79 -0.65 -3.17
N PHE A 50 12.04 -1.59 -2.26
CA PHE A 50 11.70 -1.46 -0.85
C PHE A 50 12.52 -0.37 -0.15
N SER A 51 13.82 -0.31 -0.40
CA SER A 51 14.65 0.78 0.16
C SER A 51 14.23 2.14 -0.39
N CYS A 52 13.90 2.24 -1.68
CA CYS A 52 13.38 3.48 -2.25
C CYS A 52 12.08 3.92 -1.54
N PHE A 53 11.13 3.01 -1.35
CA PHE A 53 9.87 3.28 -0.66
C PHE A 53 10.08 3.76 0.78
N VAL A 54 10.91 3.03 1.53
CA VAL A 54 11.18 3.32 2.95
C VAL A 54 11.86 4.67 3.13
N TYR A 55 12.79 5.04 2.24
CA TYR A 55 13.44 6.34 2.26
C TYR A 55 12.65 7.46 1.56
N SER A 56 11.55 7.12 0.89
CA SER A 56 10.71 8.11 0.22
C SER A 56 10.11 9.06 1.25
N THR A 57 10.27 10.35 0.97
CA THR A 57 9.66 11.44 1.73
C THR A 57 8.57 12.15 0.93
N GLY A 58 8.23 11.61 -0.25
CA GLY A 58 7.16 12.10 -1.09
C GLY A 58 5.79 11.92 -0.45
N GLU A 59 4.83 12.74 -0.89
CA GLU A 59 3.42 12.61 -0.54
C GLU A 59 2.62 12.49 -1.84
N PRO A 60 2.15 11.28 -2.20
CA PRO A 60 2.24 10.01 -1.46
C PRO A 60 3.63 9.36 -1.47
N LYS A 61 3.96 8.60 -0.43
CA LYS A 61 5.24 7.88 -0.30
C LYS A 61 5.42 6.91 -1.48
N GLY A 62 6.63 6.89 -2.03
CA GLY A 62 7.04 5.92 -3.05
C GLY A 62 6.62 6.28 -4.47
N MET A 63 6.03 7.44 -4.71
CA MET A 63 5.66 7.88 -6.07
C MET A 63 6.87 7.99 -7.00
N GLU A 64 8.03 8.37 -6.48
CA GLU A 64 9.28 8.39 -7.24
C GLU A 64 9.90 7.00 -7.44
N CYS A 65 9.37 5.96 -6.78
CA CYS A 65 9.92 4.61 -6.76
C CYS A 65 9.16 3.63 -7.69
N ILE A 66 8.14 4.10 -8.40
CA ILE A 66 7.27 3.26 -9.24
C ILE A 66 8.06 2.43 -10.24
N ASP A 67 9.10 3.01 -10.86
CA ASP A 67 9.96 2.29 -11.80
C ASP A 67 10.70 1.11 -11.14
N ALA A 68 11.12 1.28 -9.87
CA ALA A 68 11.78 0.22 -9.12
C ALA A 68 10.80 -0.91 -8.76
N PHE A 69 9.57 -0.56 -8.36
CA PHE A 69 8.50 -1.55 -8.13
C PHE A 69 8.11 -2.28 -9.42
N GLN A 70 8.10 -1.59 -10.56
CA GLN A 70 7.83 -2.22 -11.85
C GLN A 70 8.91 -3.24 -12.20
N ALA A 71 10.20 -2.88 -12.05
CA ALA A 71 11.31 -3.79 -12.31
C ALA A 71 11.25 -5.05 -11.43
N MET A 72 10.90 -4.89 -10.15
CA MET A 72 10.69 -6.01 -9.22
C MET A 72 9.56 -6.93 -9.69
N GLN A 73 8.40 -6.36 -10.05
CA GLN A 73 7.28 -7.14 -10.56
C GLN A 73 7.62 -7.85 -11.88
N ASP A 74 8.33 -7.19 -12.78
CA ASP A 74 8.77 -7.78 -14.05
C ASP A 74 9.70 -8.96 -13.81
N CYS A 75 10.58 -8.87 -12.81
CA CYS A 75 11.42 -9.99 -12.39
C CYS A 75 10.57 -11.15 -11.85
N PHE A 76 9.59 -10.90 -10.98
CA PHE A 76 8.71 -11.97 -10.48
C PHE A 76 7.91 -12.65 -11.61
N ARG A 77 7.42 -11.88 -12.58
CA ARG A 77 6.72 -12.42 -13.78
C ARG A 77 7.65 -13.25 -14.67
N ALA A 78 8.94 -12.95 -14.69
CA ALA A 78 9.93 -13.73 -15.42
C ALA A 78 10.30 -15.05 -14.73
N HIS A 79 10.04 -15.18 -13.42
CA HIS A 79 10.37 -16.34 -12.60
C HIS A 79 9.13 -16.95 -11.89
N PRO A 80 8.06 -17.29 -12.63
CA PRO A 80 6.83 -17.77 -12.03
C PRO A 80 7.05 -19.06 -11.24
N GLU A 81 7.92 -19.98 -11.64
CA GLU A 81 8.16 -21.21 -10.89
C GLU A 81 8.64 -21.00 -9.44
N GLU A 82 9.33 -19.90 -9.14
CA GLU A 82 9.82 -19.56 -7.80
C GLU A 82 8.81 -18.71 -7.00
N TYR A 83 8.14 -17.78 -7.69
CA TYR A 83 7.29 -16.76 -7.05
C TYR A 83 5.79 -17.06 -7.16
N SER A 84 5.36 -17.93 -8.07
CA SER A 84 3.94 -18.23 -8.32
C SER A 84 3.25 -18.90 -7.15
N SER A 85 3.94 -19.66 -6.29
CA SER A 85 3.32 -20.19 -5.07
C SER A 85 3.12 -19.12 -4.00
N GLN A 86 3.81 -17.97 -4.10
CA GLN A 86 3.59 -16.81 -3.24
C GLN A 86 2.62 -15.80 -3.87
N LEU A 87 2.41 -15.86 -5.20
CA LEU A 87 1.52 -14.98 -5.96
C LEU A 87 0.16 -15.60 -6.32
N ASN A 88 -0.01 -16.92 -6.24
CA ASN A 88 -1.28 -17.62 -6.61
C ASN A 88 -2.18 -17.97 -5.42
N ASP A 89 -1.73 -17.77 -4.17
CA ASP A 89 -2.59 -18.01 -3.00
C ASP A 89 -3.53 -16.83 -2.71
N GLU A 90 -3.36 -15.69 -3.38
CA GLU A 90 -4.26 -14.55 -3.33
C GLU A 90 -4.59 -14.14 -4.77
N GLU A 91 -5.88 -14.05 -5.06
CA GLU A 91 -6.36 -13.57 -6.34
C GLU A 91 -5.73 -12.21 -6.66
N SER A 92 -5.00 -12.13 -7.78
CA SER A 92 -4.93 -10.92 -8.60
C SER A 92 -4.60 -9.62 -7.84
N ASP A 93 -3.32 -9.37 -7.55
CA ASP A 93 -2.82 -8.00 -7.26
C ASP A 93 -3.09 -7.01 -8.43
N GLU A 94 -3.57 -7.49 -9.58
CA GLU A 94 -4.12 -6.65 -10.65
C GLU A 94 -5.51 -6.05 -10.30
N ASP A 95 -6.17 -6.50 -9.23
CA ASP A 95 -7.46 -5.98 -8.77
C ASP A 95 -7.34 -4.91 -7.66
N GLN A 96 -6.24 -4.85 -6.90
CA GLN A 96 -6.06 -3.80 -5.89
C GLN A 96 -5.87 -2.40 -6.52
N GLN A 97 -5.28 -2.34 -7.73
CA GLN A 97 -5.21 -1.09 -8.51
C GLN A 97 -6.57 -0.66 -9.10
N LYS A 98 -7.55 -1.56 -9.19
CA LYS A 98 -8.91 -1.21 -9.65
C LYS A 98 -9.76 -0.66 -8.52
N GLU A 99 -9.61 -1.16 -7.29
CA GLU A 99 -10.39 -0.67 -6.15
C GLU A 99 -10.01 0.78 -5.78
N ASP A 100 -8.72 1.13 -5.75
CA ASP A 100 -8.27 2.50 -5.46
C ASP A 100 -8.68 3.51 -6.57
N ASN A 101 -8.76 3.07 -7.82
CA ASN A 101 -9.22 3.91 -8.93
C ASN A 101 -10.75 4.06 -8.95
N GLN A 102 -11.48 3.07 -8.45
CA GLN A 102 -12.93 3.07 -8.42
C GLN A 102 -13.48 3.98 -7.30
N GLU A 103 -12.79 4.06 -6.15
CA GLU A 103 -13.18 4.98 -5.07
C GLU A 103 -12.96 6.46 -5.45
N LEU A 104 -11.86 6.77 -6.17
CA LEU A 104 -11.60 8.12 -6.70
C LEU A 104 -12.59 8.54 -7.80
N GLN A 105 -12.99 7.61 -8.68
CA GLN A 105 -13.99 7.89 -9.73
C GLN A 105 -15.41 8.05 -9.16
N GLU A 106 -15.77 7.30 -8.11
CA GLU A 106 -17.10 7.40 -7.50
C GLU A 106 -17.27 8.71 -6.71
N GLN A 107 -16.19 9.21 -6.09
CA GLN A 107 -16.14 10.53 -5.45
C GLN A 107 -16.33 11.67 -6.48
N GLU A 108 -15.66 11.60 -7.64
CA GLU A 108 -15.79 12.60 -8.72
C GLU A 108 -17.20 12.62 -9.34
N VAL A 109 -17.82 11.44 -9.50
CA VAL A 109 -19.20 11.32 -10.01
C VAL A 109 -20.24 11.81 -8.99
N LEU A 110 -19.99 11.66 -7.69
CA LEU A 110 -20.88 12.15 -6.64
C LEU A 110 -20.83 13.67 -6.49
N ASP A 111 -19.63 14.27 -6.58
CA ASP A 111 -19.45 15.72 -6.53
C ASP A 111 -20.13 16.41 -7.73
N GLU A 112 -20.04 15.84 -8.94
CA GLU A 112 -20.73 16.38 -10.13
C GLU A 112 -22.28 16.27 -10.03
N LYS A 113 -22.78 15.36 -9.19
CA LYS A 113 -24.22 15.16 -8.95
C LYS A 113 -24.76 16.12 -7.88
N ILE A 114 -23.95 16.43 -6.86
CA ILE A 114 -24.29 17.41 -5.81
C ILE A 114 -24.42 18.82 -6.41
N GLU A 115 -23.56 19.21 -7.37
CA GLU A 115 -23.68 20.51 -8.06
C GLU A 115 -24.99 20.65 -8.87
N LYS A 116 -25.51 19.54 -9.43
CA LYS A 116 -26.76 19.53 -10.21
C LYS A 116 -28.01 19.53 -9.33
N GLU A 117 -27.97 18.89 -8.16
CA GLU A 117 -29.10 18.85 -7.22
C GLU A 117 -29.25 20.16 -6.42
N SER A 118 -28.15 20.87 -6.12
CA SER A 118 -28.21 22.18 -5.44
C SER A 118 -28.89 23.28 -6.25
N SER A 119 -29.12 23.09 -7.55
CA SER A 119 -29.80 24.07 -8.42
C SER A 119 -31.31 23.87 -8.52
N LEU A 120 -31.91 22.85 -7.89
CA LEU A 120 -33.34 22.53 -8.04
C LEU A 120 -34.23 22.80 -6.80
N ASP A 121 -33.72 23.51 -5.78
CA ASP A 121 -34.49 23.94 -4.60
C ASP A 121 -34.55 25.47 -4.47
N GLU A 122 -34.95 26.19 -5.53
CA GLU A 122 -35.34 27.61 -5.40
C GLU A 122 -36.62 27.97 -6.19
N THR A 123 -37.48 27.00 -6.54
CA THR A 123 -38.76 27.35 -7.18
C THR A 123 -39.91 26.38 -6.88
N LYS A 124 -40.38 26.36 -5.63
CA LYS A 124 -41.82 26.28 -5.35
C LYS A 124 -42.19 26.71 -3.94
#